data_AF-A0A4R8K634-F1
#
_entry.id   AF-A0A4R8K634-F1
#
_cell.length_a   1.000
_cell.length_b   1.000
_cell.length_c   1.000
_cell.angle_alpha   90.00
_cell.angle_beta   90.00
_cell.angle_gamma   90.00
#
_symmetry.space_group_name_H-M   'P 1'
#
loop_
_entity.id
_entity.type
_entity.pdbx_description
1 polymer ?
#
loop_
_entity_poly.entity_id
_entity_poly.type
_entity_poly.pdbx_seq_one_letter_code
_entity_poly.pdbx_strand_id
1 'polypeptide(L)'
;MSTCVLAAGLHTEVQIEATLVSIEQTWVDAAVSGDREALDELLDDSFVETMPNGARRSKAEVLFAPSLPPGSAQTFGDLKVRVFGNIAMVYGVYPTHPLMA
;
A
#
# COMPACT_ATOMS: atom_id res chain seq x y z
N MET A 1 -18.51 -7.35 -32.15
CA MET A 1 -18.10 -7.06 -30.75
C MET A 1 -17.05 -5.95 -30.81
N SER A 2 -17.43 -4.74 -31.22
CA SER A 2 -17.86 -3.56 -30.44
C SER A 2 -16.74 -2.95 -29.59
N THR A 3 -15.94 -2.08 -30.22
CA THR A 3 -14.83 -1.28 -29.68
C THR A 3 -15.16 -0.53 -28.39
N CYS A 4 -16.44 -0.22 -28.14
CA CYS A 4 -16.90 0.47 -26.93
C CYS A 4 -16.71 -0.36 -25.63
N VAL A 5 -16.78 -1.69 -25.72
CA VAL A 5 -16.60 -2.57 -24.55
C VAL A 5 -15.13 -2.60 -24.11
N LEU A 6 -14.20 -2.49 -25.07
CA LEU A 6 -12.76 -2.46 -24.80
C LEU A 6 -12.34 -1.16 -24.10
N ALA A 7 -12.88 -0.02 -24.53
CA ALA A 7 -12.57 1.28 -23.93
C ALA A 7 -13.05 1.38 -22.45
N ALA A 8 -14.26 0.89 -22.15
CA ALA A 8 -14.80 0.92 -20.78
C ALA A 8 -13.99 0.04 -19.79
N GLY A 9 -13.50 -1.12 -20.25
CA GLY A 9 -12.65 -2.00 -19.44
C GLY A 9 -11.31 -1.36 -19.08
N LEU A 10 -10.62 -0.76 -20.06
CA LEU A 10 -9.35 -0.06 -19.87
C LEU A 10 -9.46 1.14 -18.92
N HIS A 11 -10.51 1.94 -19.03
CA HIS A 11 -10.74 3.06 -18.11
C HIS A 11 -10.98 2.59 -16.67
N THR A 12 -11.63 1.45 -16.48
CA THR A 12 -11.89 0.86 -15.17
C THR A 12 -10.59 0.34 -14.54
N GLU A 13 -9.74 -0.35 -15.32
CA GLU A 13 -8.44 -0.84 -14.87
C GLU A 13 -7.52 0.32 -14.47
N VAL A 14 -7.35 1.33 -15.32
CA VAL A 14 -6.51 2.51 -15.01
C VAL A 14 -6.99 3.23 -13.75
N GLN A 15 -8.31 3.33 -13.54
CA GLN A 15 -8.84 3.96 -12.33
C GLN A 15 -8.60 3.10 -11.08
N ILE A 16 -8.74 1.77 -11.18
CA ILE A 16 -8.40 0.85 -10.08
C ILE A 16 -6.93 0.95 -9.72
N GLU A 17 -6.04 0.98 -10.71
CA GLU A 17 -4.60 1.14 -10.49
C GLU A 17 -4.29 2.44 -9.76
N ALA A 18 -4.85 3.57 -10.21
CA ALA A 18 -4.65 4.86 -9.56
C ALA A 18 -5.17 4.88 -8.11
N THR A 19 -6.33 4.27 -7.85
CA THR A 19 -6.87 4.15 -6.49
C THR A 19 -5.96 3.32 -5.59
N LEU A 20 -5.43 2.19 -6.09
CA LEU A 20 -4.54 1.32 -5.31
C LEU A 20 -3.19 1.96 -5.03
N VAL A 21 -2.64 2.70 -6.00
CA VAL A 21 -1.43 3.52 -5.80
C VAL A 21 -1.67 4.55 -4.70
N SER A 22 -2.82 5.22 -4.72
CA SER A 22 -3.18 6.20 -3.69
C SER A 22 -3.30 5.57 -2.31
N ILE A 23 -3.93 4.40 -2.20
CA ILE A 23 -4.05 3.64 -0.95
C ILE A 23 -2.67 3.32 -0.36
N GLU A 24 -1.75 2.84 -1.20
CA GLU A 24 -0.39 2.51 -0.75
C GLU A 24 0.39 3.75 -0.28
N GLN A 25 0.24 4.88 -0.98
CA GLN A 25 0.84 6.15 -0.56
C GLN A 25 0.26 6.62 0.78
N THR A 26 -1.06 6.52 0.98
CA THR A 26 -1.72 6.87 2.24
C THR A 26 -1.21 6.00 3.39
N TRP A 27 -1.04 4.68 3.17
CA TRP A 27 -0.43 3.79 4.15
C TRP A 27 0.97 4.27 4.56
N VAL A 28 1.83 4.56 3.59
CA VAL A 28 3.21 5.01 3.83
C VAL A 28 3.23 6.33 4.62
N ASP A 29 2.46 7.32 4.18
CA ASP A 29 2.42 8.64 4.81
C ASP A 29 1.91 8.56 6.25
N ALA A 30 0.89 7.74 6.49
CA ALA A 30 0.33 7.53 7.81
C ALA A 30 1.31 6.77 8.74
N ALA A 31 2.02 5.77 8.22
CA ALA A 31 3.04 5.04 8.97
C ALA A 31 4.25 5.94 9.34
N VAL A 32 4.69 6.81 8.43
CA VAL A 32 5.79 7.77 8.69
C VAL A 32 5.37 8.82 9.72
N SER A 33 4.17 9.39 9.58
CA SER A 33 3.69 10.46 10.46
C SER A 33 3.13 9.96 11.80
N GLY A 34 2.88 8.65 11.93
CA GLY A 34 2.21 8.08 13.10
C GLY A 34 0.71 8.40 13.15
N ASP A 35 0.09 8.65 11.99
CA ASP A 35 -1.34 8.91 11.87
C ASP A 35 -2.15 7.62 12.04
N ARG A 36 -2.54 7.37 13.29
CA ARG A 36 -3.30 6.17 13.66
C ARG A 36 -4.73 6.18 13.12
N GLU A 37 -5.33 7.36 12.96
CA GLU A 37 -6.71 7.46 12.49
C GLU A 37 -6.77 7.08 11.01
N ALA A 38 -5.83 7.60 10.19
CA ALA A 38 -5.72 7.21 8.79
C ALA A 38 -5.42 5.70 8.62
N LEU A 39 -4.55 5.12 9.46
CA LEU A 39 -4.29 3.68 9.45
C LEU A 39 -5.51 2.85 9.89
N ASP A 40 -6.30 3.34 10.84
CA ASP A 40 -7.50 2.64 11.32
C ASP A 40 -8.60 2.62 10.26
N GLU A 41 -8.78 3.71 9.52
CA GLU A 41 -9.74 3.79 8.41
C GLU A 41 -9.30 2.95 7.20
N LEU A 42 -7.99 2.93 6.90
CA LEU A 42 -7.47 2.24 5.72
C LEU A 42 -7.51 0.71 5.85
N LEU A 43 -7.39 0.19 7.08
CA LEU A 43 -7.18 -1.23 7.33
C LEU A 43 -8.43 -1.93 7.81
N ASP A 44 -8.73 -3.04 7.14
CA ASP A 44 -9.76 -3.97 7.59
C ASP A 44 -9.34 -4.67 8.90
N ASP A 45 -10.29 -5.04 9.74
CA ASP A 45 -10.03 -5.74 11.01
C ASP A 45 -9.36 -7.11 10.80
N SER A 46 -9.48 -7.70 9.61
CA SER A 46 -8.81 -8.94 9.22
C SER A 46 -7.39 -8.74 8.66
N PHE A 47 -6.86 -7.52 8.69
CA PHE A 47 -5.55 -7.19 8.14
C PHE A 47 -4.42 -8.00 8.79
N VAL A 48 -3.52 -8.49 7.93
CA VAL A 48 -2.29 -9.19 8.32
C VAL A 48 -1.12 -8.65 7.52
N GLU A 49 -0.12 -8.13 8.21
CA GLU A 49 1.17 -7.78 7.64
C GLU A 49 2.19 -8.87 7.94
N THR A 50 3.08 -9.16 6.98
CA THR A 50 4.26 -9.99 7.22
C THR A 50 5.51 -9.13 7.11
N MET A 51 6.23 -9.00 8.21
CA MET A 51 7.46 -8.22 8.33
C MET A 51 8.64 -8.93 7.63
N PRO A 52 9.73 -8.21 7.30
CA PRO A 52 10.92 -8.82 6.67
C PRO A 52 11.56 -9.97 7.46
N ASN A 53 11.38 -9.99 8.78
CA ASN A 53 11.86 -11.07 9.66
C ASN A 53 10.88 -12.27 9.75
N GLY A 54 9.79 -12.27 8.98
CA GLY A 54 8.75 -13.29 8.99
C GLY A 54 7.72 -13.15 10.11
N ALA A 55 7.87 -12.17 11.02
CA ALA A 55 6.86 -11.90 12.04
C ALA A 55 5.57 -11.39 11.40
N ARG A 56 4.42 -11.74 11.98
CA ARG A 56 3.12 -11.24 11.55
C ARG A 56 2.64 -10.14 12.49
N ARG A 57 1.96 -9.14 11.93
CA ARG A 57 1.25 -8.10 12.69
C ARG A 57 -0.21 -8.02 12.25
N SER A 58 -1.09 -7.88 13.24
CA SER A 58 -2.49 -7.50 13.10
C SER A 58 -2.62 -5.98 12.94
N LYS A 59 -3.82 -5.52 12.55
CA LYS A 59 -4.18 -4.09 12.53
C LYS A 59 -3.86 -3.40 13.86
N ALA A 60 -4.26 -3.99 14.98
CA ALA A 60 -4.00 -3.44 16.31
C ALA A 60 -2.48 -3.25 16.55
N GLU A 61 -1.66 -4.24 16.20
CA GLU A 61 -0.21 -4.15 16.35
C GLU A 61 0.43 -3.09 15.43
N VAL A 62 -0.16 -2.81 14.27
CA VAL A 62 0.26 -1.70 13.40
C VAL A 62 -0.10 -0.36 14.02
N LEU A 63 -1.32 -0.18 14.53
CA LEU A 63 -1.77 1.07 15.16
C LEU A 63 -0.97 1.46 16.41
N PHE A 64 -0.48 0.46 17.16
CA PHE A 64 0.36 0.68 18.35
C PHE A 64 1.86 0.61 18.07
N ALA A 65 2.26 0.46 16.80
CA ALA A 65 3.68 0.48 16.44
C ALA A 65 4.29 1.88 16.68
N PRO A 66 5.58 1.96 17.04
CA PRO A 66 6.31 3.22 16.99
C PRO A 66 6.30 3.78 15.57
N SER A 67 6.16 5.09 15.44
CA SER A 67 6.38 5.78 14.15
C SER A 67 7.79 5.50 13.63
N LEU A 68 7.94 5.56 12.31
CA LEU A 68 9.25 5.44 11.70
C LEU A 68 10.18 6.57 12.21
N PRO A 69 11.50 6.31 12.36
CA PRO A 69 12.45 7.34 12.79
C PRO A 69 12.36 8.60 11.93
N PRO A 70 12.54 9.81 12.50
CA PRO A 70 12.58 11.05 11.72
C PRO A 70 13.60 10.98 10.58
N GLY A 71 13.21 11.37 9.37
CA GLY A 71 14.04 11.25 8.17
C GLY A 71 13.92 9.90 7.45
N SER A 72 13.10 8.98 7.96
CA SER A 72 12.68 7.81 7.19
C SER A 72 11.83 8.25 6.01
N ALA A 73 12.33 8.01 4.80
CA ALA A 73 11.54 8.10 3.58
C ALA A 73 11.34 6.68 3.06
N GLN A 74 10.09 6.26 2.97
CA GLN A 74 9.72 5.06 2.24
C GLN A 74 9.19 5.52 0.89
N THR A 75 9.99 5.32 -0.16
CA THR A 75 9.49 5.44 -1.52
C THR A 75 9.04 4.07 -1.94
N PHE A 76 7.82 3.92 -2.45
CA PHE A 76 7.40 2.66 -3.04
C PHE A 76 7.56 2.73 -4.55
N GLY A 77 8.66 2.17 -5.05
CA GLY A 77 9.06 2.17 -6.45
C GLY A 77 8.57 0.94 -7.21
N ASP A 78 8.61 1.00 -8.54
CA ASP A 78 8.25 -0.09 -9.45
C ASP A 78 6.89 -0.75 -9.16
N LEU A 79 5.92 0.07 -8.73
CA LEU A 79 4.58 -0.36 -8.37
C LEU A 79 3.89 -0.98 -9.58
N LYS A 80 3.41 -2.21 -9.41
CA LYS A 80 2.63 -2.96 -10.37
C LYS A 80 1.38 -3.48 -9.70
N VAL A 81 0.28 -3.40 -10.42
CA VAL A 81 -1.03 -3.87 -9.97
C VAL A 81 -1.46 -5.03 -10.86
N ARG A 82 -2.09 -6.03 -10.25
CA ARG A 82 -2.84 -7.07 -10.97
C ARG A 82 -4.21 -7.23 -10.33
N VAL A 83 -5.26 -7.07 -11.12
CA VAL A 83 -6.64 -7.18 -10.67
C VAL A 83 -7.18 -8.58 -10.99
N PHE A 84 -7.79 -9.21 -9.99
CA PHE A 84 -8.43 -10.52 -10.03
C PHE A 84 -9.85 -10.38 -9.49
N GLY A 85 -10.79 -9.97 -10.36
CA GLY A 85 -12.16 -9.70 -9.95
C GLY A 85 -12.22 -8.56 -8.94
N ASN A 86 -12.57 -8.87 -7.69
CA ASN A 86 -12.64 -7.91 -6.58
C ASN A 86 -11.36 -7.86 -5.71
N ILE A 87 -10.31 -8.60 -6.08
CA ILE A 87 -9.03 -8.60 -5.37
C ILE A 87 -8.00 -7.93 -6.26
N ALA A 88 -7.13 -7.10 -5.68
CA ALA A 88 -5.96 -6.59 -6.38
C ALA A 88 -4.68 -6.97 -5.64
N MET A 89 -3.68 -7.41 -6.39
CA MET A 89 -2.33 -7.62 -5.89
C MET A 89 -1.48 -6.42 -6.30
N VAL A 90 -0.99 -5.69 -5.30
CA VAL A 90 -0.04 -4.59 -5.47
C VAL A 90 1.33 -5.09 -5.05
N TYR A 91 2.34 -4.86 -5.87
CA TYR A 91 3.73 -5.21 -5.54
C TYR A 91 4.68 -4.18 -6.12
N GLY A 92 5.79 -3.98 -5.44
CA GLY A 92 6.80 -2.98 -5.77
C GLY A 92 8.06 -3.21 -4.96
N VAL A 93 8.95 -2.23 -4.96
CA VAL A 93 10.20 -2.25 -4.20
C VAL A 93 10.27 -1.03 -3.30
N TYR A 94 10.63 -1.26 -2.03
CA TYR A 94 11.04 -0.19 -1.12
C TYR A 94 12.56 -0.05 -1.23
N PRO A 95 13.11 1.00 -1.88
CA PRO A 95 14.53 1.22 -1.89
C PRO A 95 14.97 1.60 -0.48
N THR A 96 15.70 0.71 0.17
CA THR A 96 16.42 1.06 1.40
C THR A 96 17.66 1.84 1.01
N HIS A 97 17.66 3.15 1.18
CA HIS A 97 18.92 3.88 1.20
C HIS A 97 19.69 3.43 2.45
N PRO A 98 20.92 2.90 2.34
CA PRO A 98 21.71 2.62 3.52
C PRO A 98 21.94 3.94 4.26
N LEU A 99 21.55 3.99 5.54
CA LEU A 99 22.02 5.04 6.45
C LEU A 99 23.55 5.03 6.35
N MET A 100 24.13 6.12 5.86
CA MET A 100 25.58 6.24 5.81
C MET A 100 26.11 6.07 7.23
N ALA A 101 27.01 5.10 7.39
CA ALA A 101 27.70 4.78 8.62
C ALA A 101 28.57 5.94 9.12
#